data_AF-A0A1E4KVR9-F1
#
_entry.id   AF-A0A1E4KVR9-F1
#
_cell.length_a   1.000
_cell.length_b   1.000
_cell.length_c   1.000
_cell.angle_alpha   90.00
_cell.angle_beta   90.00
_cell.angle_gamma   90.00
#
_symmetry.space_group_name_H-M   'P 1'
#
loop_
_entity.id
_entity.type
_entity.pdbx_description
1 polymer ?
#
loop_
_entity_poly.entity_id
_entity_poly.type
_entity_poly.pdbx_seq_one_letter_code
_entity_poly.pdbx_strand_id
1 'polypeptide(L)'
;MAEVLRPGQSIELLKELHILTRDGKLNQDSRRKLKQVHHLCHFIEPLLDEVLGRQDTLTLADHGAGKSYLGFILYDLFLKDRASAHIYGIETRDELVKKSRDLAARLGFARMSFLSATVAESIIADALPPRIDIVTALHACNTATDDAIRFALAKQARHIVLVPCCQAEVAAVLRKRKNESFGKTPLSEIWRHPIHTREFGSQLTAPRKNARERLQQILQELNLQELEARFLDPQPS
;
A
#
# COMPACT_ATOMS: atom_id res chain seq x y z
N MET A 1 17.45 -23.42 -2.16
CA MET A 1 16.84 -22.24 -2.81
C MET A 1 15.31 -22.25 -2.75
N ALA A 2 14.68 -23.42 -2.59
CA ALA A 2 13.23 -23.63 -2.64
C ALA A 2 12.46 -23.43 -1.31
N GLU A 3 13.11 -22.98 -0.22
CA GLU A 3 12.50 -23.07 1.13
C GLU A 3 11.78 -21.79 1.60
N VAL A 4 11.85 -20.68 0.85
CA VAL A 4 11.28 -19.38 1.28
C VAL A 4 10.18 -18.86 0.35
N LEU A 5 10.13 -19.32 -0.89
CA LEU A 5 9.12 -18.90 -1.87
C LEU A 5 7.94 -19.88 -1.85
N ARG A 6 6.71 -19.36 -1.98
CA ARG A 6 5.53 -20.23 -2.06
C ARG A 6 5.53 -21.00 -3.39
N PRO A 7 5.08 -22.28 -3.42
CA PRO A 7 4.92 -23.01 -4.67
C PRO A 7 4.07 -22.22 -5.67
N GLY A 8 4.49 -22.19 -6.93
CA GLY A 8 3.78 -21.50 -8.02
C GLY A 8 3.97 -19.98 -8.07
N GLN A 9 4.70 -19.36 -7.13
CA GLN A 9 4.97 -17.92 -7.14
C GLN A 9 5.86 -17.52 -8.33
N SER A 10 5.53 -16.41 -8.98
CA SER A 10 6.23 -15.94 -10.17
C SER A 10 7.63 -15.41 -9.85
N ILE A 11 8.65 -16.17 -10.25
CA ILE A 11 10.06 -15.77 -10.11
C ILE A 11 10.35 -14.48 -10.90
N GLU A 12 9.77 -14.36 -12.09
CA GLU A 12 9.94 -13.18 -12.94
C GLU A 12 9.33 -11.93 -12.32
N LEU A 13 8.15 -12.07 -11.68
CA LEU A 13 7.58 -10.99 -10.89
C LEU A 13 8.56 -10.57 -9.78
N LEU A 14 9.03 -11.51 -8.97
CA LEU A 14 9.90 -11.20 -7.83
C LEU A 14 11.24 -10.56 -8.25
N LYS A 15 11.78 -10.90 -9.43
CA LYS A 15 12.95 -10.23 -10.00
C LYS A 15 12.64 -8.78 -10.41
N GLU A 16 11.50 -8.55 -11.08
CA GLU A 16 11.04 -7.21 -11.47
C GLU A 16 10.79 -6.32 -10.25
N LEU A 17 10.28 -6.90 -9.16
CA LEU A 17 10.07 -6.18 -7.90
C LEU A 17 11.38 -5.94 -7.11
N HIS A 18 12.52 -6.38 -7.64
CA HIS A 18 13.83 -6.37 -6.95
C HIS A 18 13.79 -7.04 -5.58
N ILE A 19 12.89 -8.03 -5.43
CA ILE A 19 12.84 -8.93 -4.28
C ILE A 19 13.87 -10.03 -4.50
N LEU A 20 13.96 -10.58 -5.71
CA LEU A 20 15.07 -11.45 -6.13
C LEU A 20 16.14 -10.64 -6.86
N THR A 21 17.39 -11.08 -6.76
CA THR A 21 18.45 -10.59 -7.64
C THR A 21 18.17 -11.01 -9.09
N ARG A 22 18.90 -10.41 -10.06
CA ARG A 22 18.79 -10.79 -11.48
C ARG A 22 18.98 -12.31 -11.70
N ASP A 23 19.89 -12.92 -10.94
CA ASP A 23 20.16 -14.36 -10.96
C ASP A 23 19.14 -15.21 -10.17
N GLY A 24 18.07 -14.61 -9.66
CA GLY A 24 17.01 -15.30 -8.91
C GLY A 24 17.40 -15.68 -7.48
N LYS A 25 18.42 -15.04 -6.88
CA LYS A 25 18.90 -15.36 -5.52
C LYS A 25 18.29 -14.42 -4.48
N LEU A 26 18.14 -14.92 -3.25
CA LEU A 26 17.75 -14.15 -2.07
C LEU A 26 19.00 -13.73 -1.28
N ASN A 27 19.35 -12.45 -1.34
CA ASN A 27 20.32 -11.86 -0.40
C ASN A 27 19.62 -11.45 0.92
N GLN A 28 20.35 -10.83 1.85
CA GLN A 28 19.79 -10.43 3.15
C GLN A 28 18.72 -9.33 3.03
N ASP A 29 18.95 -8.32 2.18
CA ASP A 29 18.00 -7.24 1.92
C ASP A 29 16.72 -7.75 1.26
N SER A 30 16.87 -8.63 0.26
CA SER A 30 15.79 -9.37 -0.41
C SER A 30 14.91 -10.12 0.59
N ARG A 31 15.49 -10.85 1.55
CA ARG A 31 14.74 -11.56 2.58
C ARG A 31 13.96 -10.61 3.49
N ARG A 32 14.57 -9.48 3.86
CA ARG A 32 13.90 -8.44 4.67
C ARG A 32 12.69 -7.86 3.92
N LYS A 33 12.85 -7.51 2.64
CA LYS A 33 11.76 -7.03 1.79
C LYS A 33 10.64 -8.07 1.64
N LEU A 34 11.00 -9.31 1.33
CA LEU A 34 10.05 -10.40 1.19
C LEU A 34 9.25 -10.62 2.48
N LYS A 35 9.91 -10.59 3.64
CA LYS A 35 9.24 -10.69 4.94
C LYS A 35 8.23 -9.55 5.16
N GLN A 36 8.59 -8.31 4.81
CA GLN A 36 7.68 -7.17 4.93
C GLN A 36 6.47 -7.31 4.00
N VAL A 37 6.69 -7.70 2.75
CA VAL A 37 5.62 -7.93 1.77
C VAL A 37 4.70 -9.05 2.23
N HIS A 38 5.24 -10.19 2.67
CA HIS A 38 4.46 -11.31 3.18
C HIS A 38 3.66 -10.94 4.43
N HIS A 39 4.25 -10.15 5.34
CA HIS A 39 3.55 -9.70 6.54
C HIS A 39 2.32 -8.85 6.21
N LEU A 40 2.47 -7.93 5.25
CA LEU A 40 1.35 -7.14 4.75
C LEU A 40 0.30 -7.99 4.04
N CYS A 41 0.73 -8.93 3.18
CA CYS A 41 -0.17 -9.85 2.50
C CYS A 41 -1.00 -10.68 3.49
N HIS A 42 -0.38 -11.13 4.59
CA HIS A 42 -1.06 -11.88 5.64
C HIS A 42 -2.16 -11.08 6.35
N PHE A 43 -2.02 -9.74 6.45
CA PHE A 43 -3.12 -8.90 6.96
C PHE A 43 -4.28 -8.75 5.97
N ILE A 44 -4.00 -8.84 4.66
CA ILE A 44 -5.00 -8.64 3.61
C ILE A 44 -5.72 -9.95 3.28
N GLU A 45 -5.03 -11.09 3.41
CA GLU A 45 -5.54 -12.44 3.13
C GLU A 45 -6.91 -12.72 3.79
N PRO A 46 -7.13 -12.48 5.11
CA PRO A 46 -8.45 -12.66 5.71
C PRO A 46 -9.55 -11.80 5.10
N LEU A 47 -9.22 -10.59 4.61
CA LEU A 47 -10.20 -9.69 3.96
C LEU A 47 -10.57 -10.21 2.57
N LEU A 48 -9.61 -10.81 1.85
CA LEU A 48 -9.88 -11.49 0.58
C LEU A 48 -10.82 -12.67 0.82
N ASP A 49 -10.53 -13.49 1.84
CA ASP A 49 -11.32 -14.67 2.18
C ASP A 49 -12.72 -14.29 2.67
N GLU A 50 -12.88 -13.21 3.44
CA GLU A 50 -14.19 -12.72 3.88
C GLU A 50 -15.08 -12.31 2.68
N VAL A 51 -14.51 -11.63 1.68
CA VAL A 51 -15.24 -11.28 0.46
C VAL A 51 -15.57 -12.53 -0.34
N LEU A 52 -14.59 -13.40 -0.57
CA LEU A 52 -14.75 -14.63 -1.36
C LEU A 52 -15.65 -15.68 -0.69
N GLY A 53 -15.80 -15.64 0.63
CA GLY A 53 -16.73 -16.48 1.38
C GLY A 53 -18.20 -16.06 1.22
N ARG A 54 -18.45 -14.83 0.74
CA ARG A 54 -19.80 -14.28 0.53
C ARG A 54 -20.23 -14.25 -0.94
N GLN A 55 -19.26 -14.20 -1.86
CA GLN A 55 -19.50 -14.04 -3.30
C GLN A 55 -18.33 -14.63 -4.09
N ASP A 56 -18.62 -15.15 -5.29
CA ASP A 56 -17.59 -15.77 -6.15
C ASP A 56 -16.68 -14.75 -6.85
N THR A 57 -17.02 -13.46 -6.79
CA THR A 57 -16.31 -12.37 -7.47
C THR A 57 -15.56 -11.49 -6.48
N LEU A 58 -14.40 -10.97 -6.87
CA LEU A 58 -13.66 -10.01 -6.05
C LEU A 58 -13.08 -8.88 -6.92
N THR A 59 -13.29 -7.65 -6.49
CA THR A 59 -12.71 -6.47 -7.12
C THR A 59 -11.83 -5.72 -6.13
N LEU A 60 -10.58 -5.47 -6.50
CA LEU A 60 -9.62 -4.72 -5.68
C LEU A 60 -9.10 -3.52 -6.45
N ALA A 61 -9.07 -2.34 -5.81
CA ALA A 61 -8.41 -1.14 -6.35
C ALA A 61 -7.17 -0.79 -5.52
N ASP A 62 -6.01 -0.71 -6.18
CA ASP A 62 -4.74 -0.28 -5.58
C ASP A 62 -4.41 1.16 -5.99
N HIS A 63 -4.59 2.09 -5.05
CA HIS A 63 -4.38 3.51 -5.25
C HIS A 63 -2.95 3.94 -5.00
N GLY A 64 -2.43 4.78 -5.90
CA GLY A 64 -1.03 5.19 -5.85
C GLY A 64 -0.12 3.99 -6.08
N ALA A 65 -0.54 3.08 -6.98
CA ALA A 65 0.08 1.78 -7.17
C ALA A 65 1.59 1.92 -7.47
N GLY A 66 2.03 3.03 -8.09
CA GLY A 66 3.42 3.22 -8.43
C GLY A 66 3.89 2.13 -9.38
N LYS A 67 4.83 1.28 -8.94
CA LYS A 67 5.24 0.08 -9.68
C LYS A 67 4.30 -1.12 -9.47
N SER A 68 3.19 -0.91 -8.76
CA SER A 68 2.09 -1.84 -8.48
C SER A 68 2.52 -3.09 -7.70
N TYR A 69 3.55 -2.97 -6.85
CA TYR A 69 4.17 -4.12 -6.19
C TYR A 69 3.19 -4.94 -5.35
N LEU A 70 2.31 -4.30 -4.58
CA LEU A 70 1.35 -5.04 -3.77
C LEU A 70 0.29 -5.71 -4.65
N GLY A 71 -0.37 -4.98 -5.56
CA GLY A 71 -1.39 -5.54 -6.43
C GLY A 71 -0.90 -6.77 -7.20
N PHE A 72 0.31 -6.72 -7.77
CA PHE A 72 0.90 -7.87 -8.45
C PHE A 72 1.14 -9.08 -7.53
N ILE A 73 1.64 -8.83 -6.31
CA ILE A 73 1.89 -9.91 -5.34
C ILE A 73 0.58 -10.52 -4.86
N LEU A 74 -0.45 -9.70 -4.56
CA LEU A 74 -1.76 -10.19 -4.18
C LEU A 74 -2.38 -11.03 -5.30
N TYR A 75 -2.23 -10.59 -6.55
CA TYR A 75 -2.68 -11.35 -7.71
C TYR A 75 -2.00 -12.72 -7.76
N ASP A 76 -0.67 -12.73 -7.76
CA ASP A 76 0.12 -13.95 -7.90
C ASP A 76 -0.07 -14.94 -6.74
N LEU A 77 -0.21 -14.44 -5.51
CA LEU A 77 -0.32 -15.28 -4.33
C LEU A 77 -1.74 -15.81 -4.06
N PHE A 78 -2.77 -15.03 -4.36
CA PHE A 78 -4.13 -15.32 -3.89
C PHE A 78 -5.20 -15.36 -4.97
N LEU A 79 -5.03 -14.61 -6.07
CA LEU A 79 -6.14 -14.35 -7.01
C LEU A 79 -5.92 -14.92 -8.42
N LYS A 80 -4.71 -15.36 -8.78
CA LYS A 80 -4.42 -15.90 -10.12
C LYS A 80 -5.24 -17.15 -10.46
N ASP A 81 -5.54 -17.98 -9.46
CA ASP A 81 -6.34 -19.21 -9.60
C ASP A 81 -7.84 -18.94 -9.37
N ARG A 82 -8.23 -17.69 -9.09
CA ARG A 82 -9.62 -17.26 -8.90
C ARG A 82 -10.12 -16.58 -10.17
N ALA A 83 -10.93 -17.28 -10.96
CA ALA A 83 -11.37 -16.83 -12.28
C ALA A 83 -12.12 -15.48 -12.28
N SER A 84 -12.81 -15.15 -11.19
CA SER A 84 -13.67 -13.97 -11.08
C SER A 84 -13.10 -12.87 -10.19
N ALA A 85 -11.79 -12.89 -9.93
CA ALA A 85 -11.09 -11.84 -9.21
C ALA A 85 -10.39 -10.88 -10.19
N HIS A 86 -10.51 -9.57 -9.98
CA HIS A 86 -9.92 -8.52 -10.81
C HIS A 86 -9.26 -7.44 -9.97
N ILE A 87 -8.04 -7.03 -10.34
CA ILE A 87 -7.31 -5.94 -9.68
C ILE A 87 -7.22 -4.74 -10.62
N TYR A 88 -7.49 -3.56 -10.08
CA TYR A 88 -7.35 -2.27 -10.76
C TYR A 88 -6.23 -1.47 -10.10
N GLY A 89 -5.13 -1.23 -10.82
CA GLY A 89 -4.09 -0.30 -10.39
C GLY A 89 -4.39 1.12 -10.87
N ILE A 90 -4.41 2.09 -9.96
CA ILE A 90 -4.68 3.50 -10.26
C ILE A 90 -3.43 4.32 -9.96
N GLU A 91 -2.89 4.95 -10.98
CA GLU A 91 -1.66 5.75 -10.90
C GLU A 91 -1.76 6.95 -11.86
N THR A 92 -1.23 8.09 -11.45
CA THR A 92 -1.29 9.34 -12.23
C THR A 92 -0.22 9.44 -13.32
N ARG A 93 0.87 8.67 -13.19
CA ARG A 93 2.02 8.71 -14.11
C ARG A 93 1.87 7.66 -15.20
N ASP A 94 1.64 8.13 -16.43
CA ASP A 94 1.49 7.28 -17.63
C ASP A 94 2.64 6.27 -17.81
N GLU A 95 3.87 6.70 -17.54
CA GLU A 95 5.06 5.84 -17.66
C GLU A 95 5.01 4.61 -16.75
N LEU A 96 4.42 4.75 -15.56
CA LEU A 96 4.29 3.67 -14.60
C LEU A 96 3.12 2.76 -14.95
N VAL A 97 1.99 3.35 -15.38
CA VAL A 97 0.84 2.61 -15.91
C VAL A 97 1.26 1.74 -17.08
N LYS A 98 2.03 2.29 -18.03
CA LYS A 98 2.55 1.53 -19.17
C LYS A 98 3.42 0.35 -18.70
N LYS A 99 4.37 0.59 -17.80
CA LYS A 99 5.23 -0.48 -17.24
C LYS A 99 4.43 -1.56 -16.55
N SER A 100 3.39 -1.21 -15.79
CA SER A 100 2.51 -2.18 -15.14
C SER A 100 1.69 -2.99 -16.15
N ARG A 101 1.16 -2.36 -17.20
CA ARG A 101 0.48 -3.09 -18.29
C ARG A 101 1.41 -4.07 -19.00
N ASP A 102 2.63 -3.63 -19.34
CA ASP A 102 3.64 -4.47 -19.99
C ASP A 102 4.05 -5.65 -19.09
N LEU A 103 4.19 -5.43 -17.78
CA LEU A 103 4.49 -6.49 -16.81
C LEU A 103 3.33 -7.49 -16.69
N ALA A 104 2.09 -7.02 -16.55
CA ALA A 104 0.93 -7.91 -16.48
C ALA A 104 0.77 -8.76 -17.75
N ALA A 105 0.99 -8.17 -18.93
CA ALA A 105 0.97 -8.88 -20.19
C ALA A 105 2.08 -9.96 -20.25
N ARG A 106 3.32 -9.63 -19.89
CA ARG A 106 4.44 -10.60 -19.84
C ARG A 106 4.19 -11.77 -18.89
N LEU A 107 3.51 -11.52 -17.77
CA LEU A 107 3.22 -12.53 -16.76
C LEU A 107 1.90 -13.29 -17.00
N GLY A 108 1.12 -12.92 -18.01
CA GLY A 108 -0.19 -13.52 -18.26
C GLY A 108 -1.26 -13.14 -17.22
N PHE A 109 -1.08 -12.02 -16.52
CA PHE A 109 -2.01 -11.55 -15.48
C PHE A 109 -3.16 -10.77 -16.11
N ALA A 110 -3.97 -11.45 -16.91
CA ALA A 110 -5.02 -10.85 -17.74
C ALA A 110 -6.12 -10.11 -16.96
N ARG A 111 -6.32 -10.45 -15.68
CA ARG A 111 -7.32 -9.82 -14.80
C ARG A 111 -6.73 -8.71 -13.93
N MET A 112 -5.72 -8.04 -14.47
CA MET A 112 -5.20 -6.80 -13.92
C MET A 112 -5.40 -5.68 -14.95
N SER A 113 -6.03 -4.59 -14.53
CA SER A 113 -6.20 -3.39 -15.35
C SER A 113 -5.52 -2.20 -14.68
N PHE A 114 -4.92 -1.32 -15.48
CA PHE A 114 -4.23 -0.15 -14.96
C PHE A 114 -4.78 1.11 -15.61
N LEU A 115 -5.14 2.09 -14.79
CA LEU A 115 -5.73 3.35 -15.23
C LEU A 115 -4.76 4.48 -14.93
N SER A 116 -4.53 5.32 -15.95
CA SER A 116 -3.88 6.61 -15.76
C SER A 116 -4.92 7.62 -15.33
N ALA A 117 -5.03 7.83 -14.02
CA ALA A 117 -6.06 8.67 -13.43
C ALA A 117 -5.65 9.14 -12.04
N THR A 118 -6.09 10.34 -11.69
CA THR A 118 -6.19 10.79 -10.30
C THR A 118 -7.30 10.02 -9.58
N VAL A 119 -7.28 10.06 -8.25
CA VAL A 119 -8.33 9.44 -7.43
C VAL A 119 -9.71 10.05 -7.72
N ALA A 120 -9.77 11.36 -7.95
CA ALA A 120 -11.02 12.05 -8.29
C ALA A 120 -11.60 11.58 -9.63
N GLU A 121 -10.74 11.44 -10.65
CA GLU A 121 -11.15 10.95 -11.98
C GLU A 121 -11.57 9.48 -11.91
N SER A 122 -10.89 8.65 -11.11
CA SER A 122 -11.19 7.22 -11.02
C SER A 122 -12.53 6.92 -10.34
N ILE A 123 -13.07 7.83 -9.52
CA ILE A 123 -14.40 7.66 -8.90
C ILE A 123 -15.49 7.50 -9.97
N ILE A 124 -15.41 8.30 -11.04
CA ILE A 124 -16.43 8.36 -12.10
C ILE A 124 -16.00 7.66 -13.39
N ALA A 125 -14.85 6.99 -13.40
CA ALA A 125 -14.35 6.32 -14.60
C ALA A 125 -15.19 5.07 -14.92
N ASP A 126 -15.70 4.99 -16.16
CA ASP A 126 -16.46 3.85 -16.67
C ASP A 126 -15.64 2.56 -16.73
N ALA A 127 -14.31 2.68 -16.79
CA ALA A 127 -13.39 1.55 -16.76
C ALA A 127 -13.32 0.85 -15.39
N LEU A 128 -13.92 1.42 -14.35
CA LEU A 128 -14.01 0.84 -13.01
C LEU A 128 -15.47 0.43 -12.72
N PRO A 129 -15.69 -0.71 -12.07
CA PRO A 129 -17.03 -1.10 -11.66
C PRO A 129 -17.65 -0.05 -10.71
N PRO A 130 -18.99 -0.02 -10.59
CA PRO A 130 -19.67 0.90 -9.68
C PRO A 130 -19.34 0.62 -8.22
N ARG A 131 -18.98 -0.64 -7.89
CA ARG A 131 -18.54 -1.06 -6.57
C ARG A 131 -17.16 -1.71 -6.64
N ILE A 132 -16.35 -1.47 -5.62
CA ILE A 132 -15.05 -2.13 -5.42
C ILE A 132 -15.09 -2.82 -4.06
N ASP A 133 -14.73 -4.09 -3.95
CA ASP A 133 -14.80 -4.80 -2.66
C ASP A 133 -13.72 -4.34 -1.68
N ILE A 134 -12.48 -4.19 -2.19
CA ILE A 134 -11.31 -3.85 -1.38
C ILE A 134 -10.54 -2.69 -2.02
N VAL A 135 -10.21 -1.69 -1.21
CA VAL A 135 -9.33 -0.59 -1.62
C VAL A 135 -8.03 -0.63 -0.83
N THR A 136 -6.88 -0.58 -1.51
CA THR A 136 -5.56 -0.49 -0.91
C THR A 136 -4.88 0.84 -1.24
N ALA A 137 -4.16 1.44 -0.29
CA ALA A 137 -3.29 2.60 -0.53
C ALA A 137 -2.12 2.63 0.46
N LEU A 138 -0.89 2.38 -0.01
CA LEU A 138 0.25 2.10 0.89
C LEU A 138 1.29 3.20 1.02
N HIS A 139 1.38 4.06 0.03
CA HIS A 139 2.22 5.25 0.07
C HIS A 139 1.35 6.50 0.08
N ALA A 140 0.25 6.42 0.83
CA ALA A 140 -0.72 7.48 0.97
C ALA A 140 -0.12 8.60 1.83
N CYS A 141 0.61 9.51 1.18
CA CYS A 141 1.22 10.69 1.78
C CYS A 141 0.32 11.91 1.51
N ASN A 142 0.30 12.89 2.42
CA ASN A 142 -0.53 14.10 2.29
C ASN A 142 -2.03 13.72 2.15
N THR A 143 -2.74 14.35 1.20
CA THR A 143 -4.17 14.08 0.95
C THR A 143 -4.46 12.70 0.35
N ALA A 144 -3.43 11.94 -0.06
CA ALA A 144 -3.65 10.66 -0.73
C ALA A 144 -4.40 9.63 0.14
N THR A 145 -4.27 9.72 1.47
CA THR A 145 -5.07 8.89 2.40
C THR A 145 -6.53 9.29 2.33
N ASP A 146 -6.82 10.59 2.42
CA ASP A 146 -8.18 11.13 2.37
C ASP A 146 -8.83 10.85 1.01
N ASP A 147 -8.06 10.99 -0.07
CA ASP A 147 -8.50 10.68 -1.43
C ASP A 147 -8.87 9.20 -1.56
N ALA A 148 -8.04 8.29 -1.05
CA ALA A 148 -8.32 6.86 -1.04
C ALA A 148 -9.58 6.50 -0.23
N ILE A 149 -9.78 7.15 0.94
CA ILE A 149 -11.01 7.00 1.74
C ILE A 149 -12.22 7.50 0.95
N ARG A 150 -12.12 8.69 0.32
CA ARG A 150 -13.19 9.25 -0.50
C ARG A 150 -13.57 8.32 -1.65
N PHE A 151 -12.59 7.76 -2.35
CA PHE A 151 -12.82 6.78 -3.41
C PHE A 151 -13.50 5.53 -2.87
N ALA A 152 -12.99 4.98 -1.77
CA ALA A 152 -13.54 3.78 -1.16
C ALA A 152 -15.00 3.97 -0.74
N LEU A 153 -15.35 5.12 -0.16
CA LEU A 153 -16.74 5.46 0.18
C LEU A 153 -17.60 5.61 -1.07
N ALA A 154 -17.12 6.31 -2.10
CA ALA A 154 -17.87 6.52 -3.34
C ALA A 154 -18.12 5.20 -4.10
N LYS A 155 -17.14 4.28 -4.09
CA LYS A 155 -17.24 2.92 -4.66
C LYS A 155 -17.81 1.90 -3.67
N GLN A 156 -18.30 2.35 -2.51
CA GLN A 156 -18.97 1.53 -1.50
C GLN A 156 -18.16 0.29 -1.09
N ALA A 157 -16.87 0.51 -0.84
CA ALA A 157 -15.94 -0.56 -0.51
C ALA A 157 -16.24 -1.20 0.84
N ARG A 158 -16.08 -2.52 0.88
CA ARG A 158 -16.26 -3.33 2.11
C ARG A 158 -15.06 -3.18 3.02
N HIS A 159 -13.87 -3.22 2.44
CA HIS A 159 -12.61 -3.11 3.17
C HIS A 159 -11.73 -2.01 2.59
N ILE A 160 -11.07 -1.27 3.49
CA ILE A 160 -10.12 -0.21 3.14
C ILE A 160 -8.83 -0.49 3.89
N VAL A 161 -7.74 -0.73 3.17
CA VAL A 161 -6.42 -1.02 3.72
C VAL A 161 -5.50 0.16 3.41
N LEU A 162 -5.26 0.98 4.43
CA LEU A 162 -4.48 2.20 4.31
C LEU A 162 -3.19 2.09 5.11
N VAL A 163 -2.07 2.47 4.50
CA VAL A 163 -0.81 2.67 5.22
C VAL A 163 -0.44 4.15 5.07
N PRO A 164 -0.79 4.98 6.07
CA PRO A 164 -0.46 6.41 6.04
C PRO A 164 1.05 6.61 6.21
N CYS A 165 1.62 7.58 5.51
CA CYS A 165 3.04 7.88 5.60
C CYS A 165 3.35 9.02 6.59
N CYS A 166 3.69 8.67 7.83
CA CYS A 166 4.08 9.63 8.86
C CYS A 166 5.39 10.39 8.53
N GLN A 167 6.28 9.78 7.71
CA GLN A 167 7.57 10.38 7.35
C GLN A 167 7.41 11.67 6.54
N ALA A 168 6.47 11.67 5.59
CA ALA A 168 6.23 12.80 4.72
C ALA A 168 5.67 14.00 5.49
N GLU A 169 4.80 13.74 6.47
CA GLU A 169 4.21 14.73 7.35
C GLU A 169 5.28 15.40 8.24
N VAL A 170 6.11 14.61 8.93
CA VAL A 170 7.22 15.13 9.74
C VAL A 170 8.19 15.94 8.88
N ALA A 171 8.54 15.45 7.69
CA ALA A 171 9.40 16.17 6.77
C ALA A 171 8.79 17.51 6.31
N ALA A 172 7.47 17.59 6.13
CA ALA A 172 6.78 18.83 5.79
C ALA A 172 6.80 19.84 6.95
N VAL A 173 6.59 19.37 8.19
CA VAL A 173 6.69 20.21 9.41
C VAL A 173 8.09 20.80 9.56
N LEU A 174 9.14 19.99 9.41
CA LEU A 174 10.54 20.44 9.48
C LEU A 174 10.86 21.51 8.43
N ARG A 175 10.32 21.37 7.21
CA ARG A 175 10.46 22.38 6.15
C ARG A 175 9.70 23.67 6.49
N LYS A 176 8.48 23.58 7.01
CA LYS A 176 7.65 24.75 7.36
C LYS A 176 8.29 25.60 8.45
N ARG A 177 8.90 24.97 9.46
CA ARG A 177 9.56 25.66 10.59
C ARG A 177 11.05 26.00 10.33
N LYS A 178 11.54 25.77 9.11
CA LYS A 178 12.91 26.11 8.72
C LYS A 178 13.22 27.59 9.00
N ASN A 179 12.32 28.50 8.62
CA ASN A 179 12.54 29.94 8.78
C ASN A 179 12.56 30.39 10.26
N GLU A 180 11.89 29.66 11.15
CA GLU A 180 11.90 29.91 12.60
C GLU A 180 13.21 29.44 13.27
N SER A 181 13.89 28.49 12.63
CA SER A 181 15.19 27.96 13.04
C SER A 181 16.36 28.71 12.38
N PHE A 182 16.09 29.38 11.24
CA PHE A 182 17.04 30.24 10.54
C PHE A 182 17.48 31.37 11.46
N GLY A 183 18.80 31.52 11.63
CA GLY A 183 19.41 32.50 12.53
C GLY A 183 19.56 32.07 14.00
N LYS A 184 18.93 30.96 14.43
CA LYS A 184 19.12 30.41 15.80
C LYS A 184 20.23 29.38 15.88
N THR A 185 20.48 28.65 14.79
CA THR A 185 21.55 27.65 14.72
C THR A 185 22.06 27.47 13.28
N PRO A 186 23.38 27.32 13.06
CA PRO A 186 23.95 26.94 11.77
C PRO A 186 23.38 25.61 11.22
N LEU A 187 22.89 24.73 12.09
CA LEU A 187 22.29 23.44 11.69
C LEU A 187 20.97 23.60 10.94
N SER A 188 20.35 24.79 10.96
CA SER A 188 19.12 25.07 10.19
C SER A 188 19.29 24.92 8.67
N GLU A 189 20.54 25.00 8.19
CA GLU A 189 20.90 24.77 6.79
C GLU A 189 20.67 23.32 6.33
N ILE A 190 20.72 22.35 7.26
CA ILE A 190 20.46 20.92 6.97
C ILE A 190 19.03 20.75 6.43
N TRP A 191 18.07 21.53 6.93
CA TRP A 191 16.67 21.46 6.53
C TRP A 191 16.37 22.06 5.15
N ARG A 192 17.36 22.66 4.46
CA ARG A 192 17.22 23.10 3.05
C ARG A 192 17.02 21.95 2.10
N HIS A 193 17.62 20.80 2.39
CA HIS A 193 17.64 19.67 1.46
C HIS A 193 16.49 18.69 1.78
N PRO A 194 15.60 18.41 0.81
CA PRO A 194 14.49 17.49 1.00
C PRO A 194 14.91 16.11 1.50
N ILE A 195 16.10 15.63 1.09
CA ILE A 195 16.67 14.35 1.53
C ILE A 195 16.88 14.34 3.05
N HIS A 196 17.44 15.38 3.66
CA HIS A 196 17.68 15.42 5.10
C HIS A 196 16.37 15.46 5.89
N THR A 197 15.38 16.22 5.43
CA THR A 197 14.07 16.28 6.11
C THR A 197 13.32 14.94 6.03
N ARG A 198 13.49 14.20 4.92
CA ARG A 198 12.94 12.85 4.75
C ARG A 198 13.65 11.82 5.62
N GLU A 199 14.98 11.82 5.64
CA GLU A 199 15.76 10.89 6.47
C GLU A 199 15.51 11.13 7.97
N PHE A 200 15.45 12.40 8.39
CA PHE A 200 15.13 12.73 9.78
C PHE A 200 13.69 12.37 10.13
N GLY A 201 12.74 12.59 9.21
CA GLY A 201 11.36 12.10 9.34
C GLY A 201 11.31 10.58 9.51
N SER A 202 12.06 9.83 8.70
CA SER A 202 12.19 8.37 8.80
C SER A 202 12.70 7.91 10.16
N GLN A 203 13.75 8.56 10.69
CA GLN A 203 14.29 8.23 12.01
C GLN A 203 13.27 8.50 13.13
N LEU A 204 12.56 9.64 13.07
CA LEU A 204 11.57 10.01 14.09
C LEU A 204 10.32 9.11 14.06
N THR A 205 9.94 8.62 12.89
CA THR A 205 8.75 7.77 12.71
C THR A 205 9.08 6.30 12.53
N ALA A 206 10.32 5.87 12.80
CA ALA A 206 10.68 4.46 12.81
C ALA A 206 9.73 3.67 13.73
N PRO A 207 9.35 2.42 13.38
CA PRO A 207 8.36 1.67 14.14
C PRO A 207 8.73 1.62 15.62
N ARG A 208 7.90 2.23 16.47
CA ARG A 208 7.94 2.02 17.92
C ARG A 208 7.14 0.76 18.22
N LYS A 209 7.61 -0.06 19.17
CA LYS A 209 7.12 -1.42 19.45
C LYS A 209 5.62 -1.53 19.84
N ASN A 210 4.89 -0.42 19.93
CA ASN A 210 3.59 -0.34 20.60
C ASN A 210 2.51 0.29 19.71
N ALA A 211 2.36 -0.17 18.46
CA ALA A 211 1.30 0.30 17.56
C ALA A 211 -0.10 0.12 18.16
N ARG A 212 -0.30 -0.97 18.92
CA ARG A 212 -1.52 -1.28 19.67
C ARG A 212 -1.84 -0.21 20.72
N GLU A 213 -0.88 0.10 21.60
CA GLU A 213 -1.06 1.13 22.64
C GLU A 213 -1.34 2.51 22.04
N ARG A 214 -0.69 2.82 20.92
CA ARG A 214 -0.86 4.09 20.24
C ARG A 214 -2.24 4.23 19.60
N LEU A 215 -2.78 3.14 19.04
CA LEU A 215 -4.14 3.10 18.52
C LEU A 215 -5.17 3.21 19.66
N GLN A 216 -4.96 2.51 20.78
CA GLN A 216 -5.80 2.64 21.99
C GLN A 216 -5.85 4.08 22.49
N GLN A 217 -4.68 4.73 22.57
CA GLN A 217 -4.60 6.14 22.98
C GLN A 217 -5.37 7.07 22.03
N ILE A 218 -5.29 6.86 20.71
CA ILE A 218 -6.03 7.65 19.72
C ILE A 218 -7.55 7.46 19.88
N LEU A 219 -8.01 6.21 20.04
CA LEU A 219 -9.44 5.93 20.22
C LEU A 219 -9.98 6.56 21.50
N GLN A 220 -9.18 6.60 22.56
CA GLN A 220 -9.52 7.29 23.80
C GLN A 220 -9.57 8.81 23.64
N GLU A 221 -8.56 9.41 23.00
CA GLU A 221 -8.49 10.87 22.78
C GLU A 221 -9.63 11.39 21.90
N LEU A 222 -10.14 10.57 20.99
CA LEU A 222 -11.21 10.94 20.04
C LEU A 222 -12.62 10.52 20.49
N ASN A 223 -12.78 9.92 21.69
CA ASN A 223 -14.04 9.34 22.15
C ASN A 223 -14.64 8.30 21.18
N LEU A 224 -13.79 7.42 20.64
CA LEU A 224 -14.15 6.37 19.69
C LEU A 224 -13.90 4.96 20.25
N GLN A 225 -14.01 4.78 21.57
CA GLN A 225 -13.71 3.52 22.25
C GLN A 225 -14.60 2.37 21.78
N GLU A 226 -15.82 2.67 21.31
CA GLU A 226 -16.74 1.68 20.72
C GLU A 226 -16.15 1.00 19.47
N LEU A 227 -15.16 1.61 18.82
CA LEU A 227 -14.47 1.05 17.66
C LEU A 227 -13.27 0.17 18.04
N GLU A 228 -12.92 0.04 19.32
CA GLU A 228 -11.76 -0.76 19.76
C GLU A 228 -11.87 -2.22 19.29
N ALA A 229 -13.04 -2.84 19.46
CA ALA A 229 -13.29 -4.21 19.02
C ALA A 229 -13.08 -4.41 17.51
N ARG A 230 -13.26 -3.34 16.72
CA ARG A 230 -13.05 -3.37 15.26
C ARG A 230 -11.57 -3.36 14.88
N PHE A 231 -10.71 -2.73 15.68
CA PHE A 231 -9.30 -2.49 15.32
C PHE A 231 -8.27 -3.26 16.18
N LEU A 232 -8.65 -3.73 17.36
CA LEU A 232 -7.72 -4.29 18.35
C LEU A 232 -7.98 -5.76 18.71
N ASP A 233 -9.16 -6.28 18.42
CA ASP A 233 -9.44 -7.69 18.65
C ASP A 233 -8.95 -8.53 17.46
N PRO A 234 -8.34 -9.70 17.73
CA PRO A 234 -8.09 -10.68 16.68
C PRO A 234 -9.44 -11.11 16.10
N GLN A 235 -9.58 -11.04 14.77
CA GLN A 235 -10.75 -11.60 14.09
C GLN A 235 -10.86 -13.09 14.46
N PRO A 236 -12.08 -13.61 14.73
CA PRO A 236 -12.26 -14.99 15.11
C PRO A 236 -11.70 -15.91 14.01
N SER A 237 -10.88 -16.87 14.44
CA SER A 237 -10.22 -17.90 13.64
C SER A 237 -11.18 -18.82 12.90
#